data_AF-A0A264W7H5-F1
#
_entry.id   AF-A0A264W7H5-F1
#
_cell.length_a   1.000
_cell.length_b   1.000
_cell.length_c   1.000
_cell.angle_alpha   90.00
_cell.angle_beta   90.00
_cell.angle_gamma   90.00
#
_symmetry.space_group_name_H-M   'P 1'
#
loop_
_entity.id
_entity.type
_entity.pdbx_description
1 polymer ?
#
loop_
_entity_poly.entity_id
_entity_poly.type
_entity_poly.pdbx_seq_one_letter_code
_entity_poly.pdbx_strand_id
1 'polypeptide(L)'
;MLKEFINYLLDLKRPESFEAAGKTFVTENHFTRIDIERDVEALNVRSLSGVVEYVQSQFDTDRKFMVHVESPTRVFVYDALNKDNDRRNYLAAKAMLPTIHFERFIDREAFQIMLTACFVDNPDKAFAIKVVSNVVEDQSVAKTDDGLSQRVVAKTGVAAMGNIEIPKTLNLKPFRTFAEVSQPESSFLLRLKEGGLAALFEADGGAWELNAMANIANYLEEALEKEIEAGKVIVID
;
A
#
# COMPACT_ATOMS: atom_id res chain seq x y z
N MET A 1 51.71 19.84 44.17
CA MET A 1 52.45 19.75 42.89
C MET A 1 51.88 18.65 41.97
N LEU A 2 52.24 17.36 42.09
CA LEU A 2 51.74 16.33 41.15
C LEU A 2 50.22 16.11 41.22
N LYS A 3 49.65 16.08 42.43
CA LYS A 3 48.20 15.92 42.65
C LYS A 3 47.38 17.09 42.11
N GLU A 4 47.88 18.31 42.29
CA GLU A 4 47.25 19.54 41.76
C GLU A 4 47.33 19.59 40.23
N PHE A 5 48.47 19.18 39.66
CA PHE A 5 48.63 19.10 38.21
C PHE A 5 47.70 18.05 37.58
N ILE A 6 47.55 16.88 38.23
CA ILE A 6 46.60 15.84 37.80
C ILE A 6 45.16 16.35 37.89
N ASN A 7 44.79 17.04 38.98
CA ASN A 7 43.45 17.62 39.11
C ASN A 7 43.17 18.70 38.05
N TYR A 8 44.15 19.56 37.73
CA TYR A 8 44.03 20.57 36.68
C TYR A 8 43.83 19.94 35.28
N LEU A 9 44.58 18.88 34.97
CA LEU A 9 44.40 18.13 33.73
C LEU A 9 43.04 17.41 33.66
N LEU A 10 42.52 16.94 34.80
CA LEU A 10 41.19 16.33 34.88
C LEU A 10 40.08 17.38 34.68
N ASP A 11 40.24 18.58 35.22
CA ASP A 11 39.29 19.68 35.03
C ASP A 11 39.28 20.19 33.58
N LEU A 12 40.45 20.31 32.93
CA LEU A 12 40.57 20.63 31.49
C LEU A 12 39.87 19.61 30.58
N LYS A 13 39.73 18.36 31.04
CA LYS A 13 39.08 17.28 30.29
C LYS A 13 37.59 17.18 30.57
N ARG A 14 37.03 17.99 31.49
CA ARG A 14 35.60 17.97 31.76
C ARG A 14 34.85 18.64 30.62
N PRO A 15 33.81 17.98 30.07
CA PRO A 15 32.94 18.63 29.11
C PRO A 15 32.26 19.85 29.75
N GLU A 16 32.41 21.01 29.12
CA GLU A 16 31.73 22.24 29.48
C GLU A 16 30.54 22.43 28.54
N SER A 17 29.38 22.75 29.11
CA SER A 17 28.20 23.15 28.34
C SER A 17 28.16 24.67 28.19
N PHE A 18 27.87 25.19 27.00
CA PHE A 18 27.64 26.62 26.79
C PHE A 18 26.53 26.87 25.77
N GLU A 19 25.93 28.05 25.83
CA GLU A 19 24.89 28.47 24.88
C GLU A 19 25.47 29.35 23.77
N ALA A 20 25.13 29.05 22.53
CA ALA A 20 25.44 29.88 21.37
C ALA A 20 24.28 29.84 20.37
N ALA A 21 23.88 31.01 19.84
CA ALA A 21 22.75 31.14 18.92
C ALA A 21 21.44 30.45 19.41
N GLY A 22 21.20 30.45 20.73
CA GLY A 22 20.02 29.83 21.35
C GLY A 22 20.04 28.29 21.41
N LYS A 23 21.22 27.67 21.22
CA LYS A 23 21.43 26.21 21.25
C LYS A 23 22.48 25.87 22.30
N THR A 24 22.38 24.68 22.91
CA THR A 24 23.32 24.25 23.95
C THR A 24 24.33 23.28 23.37
N PHE A 25 25.62 23.56 23.57
CA PHE A 25 26.73 22.77 23.06
C PHE A 25 27.58 22.22 24.19
N VAL A 26 28.21 21.07 23.99
CA VAL A 26 29.17 20.46 24.92
C VAL A 26 30.52 20.25 24.22
N THR A 27 31.61 20.46 24.95
CA THR A 27 33.00 20.42 24.44
C THR A 27 33.64 19.03 24.38
N GLU A 28 32.93 17.96 24.77
CA GLU A 28 33.49 16.62 25.04
C GLU A 28 34.26 16.02 23.86
N ASN A 29 33.82 16.25 22.61
CA ASN A 29 34.45 15.72 21.38
C ASN A 29 34.06 16.59 20.16
N HIS A 30 34.54 17.84 20.11
CA HIS A 30 34.02 18.92 19.26
C HIS A 30 32.66 19.43 19.74
N PHE A 31 32.34 20.70 19.40
CA PHE A 31 31.11 21.37 19.79
C PHE A 31 29.87 20.58 19.36
N THR A 32 29.35 19.77 20.28
CA THR A 32 28.23 18.86 20.02
C THR A 32 26.98 19.50 20.59
N ARG A 33 25.99 19.73 19.74
CA ARG A 33 24.69 20.23 20.15
C ARG A 33 23.95 19.14 20.94
N ILE A 34 23.46 19.47 22.13
CA ILE A 34 22.77 18.50 23.01
C ILE A 34 21.25 18.68 23.05
N ASP A 35 20.72 19.81 22.59
CA ASP A 35 19.28 20.09 22.46
C ASP A 35 18.70 19.54 21.14
N ILE A 36 18.95 18.27 20.84
CA ILE A 36 18.43 17.59 19.65
C ILE A 36 17.27 16.68 20.05
N GLU A 37 16.10 16.87 19.44
CA GLU A 37 15.03 15.86 19.49
C GLU A 37 15.57 14.56 18.86
N ARG A 38 15.62 13.47 19.63
CA ARG A 38 16.13 12.20 19.10
C ARG A 38 15.17 11.65 18.06
N ASP A 39 15.73 11.16 16.96
CA ASP A 39 14.97 10.38 15.99
C ASP A 39 14.38 9.15 16.66
N VAL A 40 13.08 8.95 16.44
CA VAL A 40 12.36 7.75 16.84
C VAL A 40 11.72 7.16 15.59
N GLU A 41 11.75 5.84 15.49
CA GLU A 41 11.12 5.12 14.39
C GLU A 41 9.60 5.35 14.38
N ALA A 42 9.04 5.43 13.16
CA ALA A 42 7.61 5.57 12.97
C ALA A 42 6.86 4.33 13.47
N LEU A 43 5.69 4.55 14.08
CA LEU A 43 4.78 3.47 14.46
C LEU A 43 4.23 2.79 13.20
N ASN A 44 4.35 1.47 13.14
CA ASN A 44 3.87 0.70 12.00
C ASN A 44 2.46 0.19 12.28
N VAL A 45 1.49 0.64 11.48
CA VAL A 45 0.10 0.17 11.57
C VAL A 45 -0.34 -0.50 10.26
N ARG A 46 -1.49 -1.17 10.30
CA ARG A 46 -1.99 -2.00 9.18
C ARG A 46 -3.33 -1.53 8.61
N SER A 47 -3.88 -0.44 9.14
CA SER A 47 -5.20 0.07 8.79
C SER A 47 -5.18 1.59 8.70
N LEU A 48 -6.08 2.16 7.88
CA LEU A 48 -6.34 3.60 7.83
C LEU A 48 -7.04 4.08 9.10
N SER A 49 -7.89 3.25 9.72
CA SER A 49 -8.48 3.56 11.02
C SER A 49 -7.44 3.86 12.10
N GLY A 50 -6.31 3.13 12.12
CA GLY A 50 -5.22 3.38 13.05
C GLY A 50 -4.50 4.70 12.79
N VAL A 51 -4.46 5.16 11.52
CA VAL A 51 -3.98 6.50 11.17
C VAL A 51 -4.90 7.56 11.76
N VAL A 52 -6.22 7.40 11.55
CA VAL A 52 -7.26 8.32 12.03
C VAL A 52 -7.25 8.42 13.56
N GLU A 53 -7.27 7.28 14.25
CA GLU A 53 -7.24 7.21 15.71
C GLU A 53 -6.00 7.91 16.29
N TYR A 54 -4.82 7.68 15.69
CA TYR A 54 -3.58 8.32 16.11
C TYR A 54 -3.67 9.84 15.98
N VAL A 55 -4.09 10.35 14.82
CA VAL A 55 -4.23 11.79 14.55
C VAL A 55 -5.24 12.45 15.50
N GLN A 56 -6.39 11.81 15.71
CA GLN A 56 -7.45 12.33 16.58
C GLN A 56 -7.05 12.32 18.06
N SER A 57 -6.24 11.34 18.49
CA SER A 57 -5.82 11.21 19.88
C SER A 57 -4.86 12.32 20.35
N GLN A 58 -4.14 12.98 19.44
CA GLN A 58 -3.07 13.94 19.74
C GLN A 58 -2.05 13.39 20.76
N PHE A 59 -1.74 12.10 20.66
CA PHE A 59 -0.96 11.37 21.67
C PHE A 59 0.45 11.94 21.86
N ASP A 60 1.20 12.17 20.78
CA ASP A 60 2.59 12.66 20.85
C ASP A 60 2.70 14.18 20.78
N THR A 61 1.81 14.85 20.04
CA THR A 61 1.91 16.30 19.80
C THR A 61 0.58 16.91 19.36
N ASP A 62 0.47 18.22 19.59
CA ASP A 62 -0.60 19.11 19.12
C ASP A 62 -0.23 19.87 17.83
N ARG A 63 0.95 19.60 17.26
CA ARG A 63 1.43 20.18 16.00
C ARG A 63 0.52 19.81 14.82
N LYS A 64 0.67 20.56 13.72
CA LYS A 64 0.00 20.24 12.46
C LYS A 64 0.58 18.97 11.84
N PHE A 65 -0.30 18.12 11.34
CA PHE A 65 0.05 16.90 10.62
C PHE A 65 -0.18 17.03 9.11
N MET A 66 0.68 16.35 8.35
CA MET A 66 0.51 16.07 6.94
C MET A 66 0.35 14.56 6.78
N VAL A 67 -0.83 14.12 6.36
CA VAL A 67 -1.10 12.73 6.02
C VAL A 67 -0.82 12.57 4.53
N HIS A 68 0.22 11.80 4.21
CA HIS A 68 0.69 11.60 2.84
C HIS A 68 0.35 10.19 2.39
N VAL A 69 -0.51 10.08 1.38
CA VAL A 69 -0.78 8.84 0.66
C VAL A 69 0.35 8.64 -0.35
N GLU A 70 1.44 8.00 0.07
CA GLU A 70 2.62 7.79 -0.79
C GLU A 70 2.31 6.83 -1.96
N SER A 71 1.49 5.81 -1.70
CA SER A 71 1.16 4.80 -2.70
C SER A 71 -0.16 4.10 -2.35
N PRO A 72 -0.73 3.28 -3.26
CA PRO A 72 -1.93 2.48 -2.98
C PRO A 72 -1.83 1.57 -1.74
N THR A 73 -0.63 1.36 -1.20
CA THR A 73 -0.35 0.43 -0.11
C THR A 73 0.29 1.06 1.11
N ARG A 74 0.63 2.36 1.05
CA ARG A 74 1.38 3.07 2.10
C ARG A 74 0.83 4.47 2.34
N VAL A 75 0.63 4.79 3.62
CA VAL A 75 0.25 6.12 4.09
C VAL A 75 1.19 6.50 5.24
N PHE A 76 1.64 7.75 5.24
CA PHE A 76 2.52 8.29 6.28
C PHE A 76 1.91 9.49 6.97
N VAL A 77 2.27 9.69 8.24
CA VAL A 77 1.90 10.88 9.01
C VAL A 77 3.16 11.62 9.41
N TYR A 78 3.30 12.84 8.88
CA TYR A 78 4.40 13.72 9.20
C TYR A 78 3.93 14.95 9.98
N ASP A 79 4.82 15.61 10.71
CA ASP A 79 4.57 16.98 11.19
C ASP A 79 5.04 18.07 10.22
N ALA A 80 4.71 19.31 10.56
CA ALA A 80 5.29 20.49 9.93
C ALA A 80 6.80 20.59 10.23
N LEU A 81 7.55 21.21 9.32
CA LEU A 81 8.98 21.47 9.53
C LEU A 81 9.21 22.24 10.83
N ASN A 82 10.14 21.74 11.66
CA ASN A 82 10.55 22.40 12.88
C ASN A 82 11.57 23.53 12.61
N LYS A 83 11.99 24.23 13.67
CA LYS A 83 12.96 25.34 13.63
C LYS A 83 14.33 24.97 13.05
N ASP A 84 14.66 23.68 13.01
CA ASP A 84 15.91 23.15 12.49
C ASP A 84 15.74 22.56 11.07
N ASN A 85 14.60 22.83 10.41
CA ASN A 85 14.26 22.33 9.08
C ASN A 85 14.19 20.79 9.01
N ASP A 86 13.75 20.18 10.11
CA ASP A 86 13.55 18.75 10.24
C ASP A 86 12.06 18.43 10.38
N ARG A 87 11.66 17.23 9.93
CA ARG A 87 10.29 16.73 9.87
C ARG A 87 10.28 15.29 10.31
N ARG A 88 9.45 14.99 11.30
CA ARG A 88 9.34 13.66 11.86
C ARG A 88 8.23 12.87 11.18
N ASN A 89 8.50 11.58 10.97
CA ASN A 89 7.50 10.59 10.58
C ASN A 89 6.99 9.88 11.85
N TYR A 90 5.74 10.10 12.20
CA TYR A 90 5.14 9.52 13.40
C TYR A 90 4.57 8.13 13.14
N LEU A 91 4.01 7.91 11.96
CA LEU A 91 3.22 6.72 11.68
C LEU A 91 3.33 6.32 10.21
N ALA A 92 3.55 5.03 9.99
CA ALA A 92 3.61 4.39 8.69
C ALA A 92 2.55 3.27 8.61
N ALA A 93 1.50 3.50 7.85
CA ALA A 93 0.48 2.49 7.59
C ALA A 93 0.84 1.68 6.35
N LYS A 94 0.77 0.35 6.46
CA LYS A 94 0.98 -0.56 5.32
C LYS A 94 -0.18 -1.53 5.17
N ALA A 95 -0.81 -1.52 4.01
CA ALA A 95 -1.93 -2.41 3.69
C ALA A 95 -1.55 -3.90 3.84
N MET A 96 -2.47 -4.70 4.37
CA MET A 96 -2.36 -6.17 4.41
C MET A 96 -3.04 -6.76 3.19
N LEU A 97 -2.24 -7.22 2.23
CA LEU A 97 -2.74 -7.65 0.93
C LEU A 97 -2.51 -9.16 0.73
N PRO A 98 -3.45 -9.86 0.08
CA PRO A 98 -3.21 -11.22 -0.38
C PRO A 98 -2.19 -11.23 -1.53
N THR A 99 -1.60 -12.39 -1.79
CA THR A 99 -0.73 -12.57 -2.95
C THR A 99 -1.57 -12.89 -4.18
N ILE A 100 -1.46 -12.06 -5.22
CA ILE A 100 -2.14 -12.27 -6.50
C ILE A 100 -1.10 -12.56 -7.59
N HIS A 101 -1.46 -13.39 -8.56
CA HIS A 101 -0.57 -13.81 -9.65
C HIS A 101 -1.10 -13.29 -10.99
N PHE A 102 -0.46 -12.25 -11.49
CA PHE A 102 -0.70 -11.69 -12.82
C PHE A 102 0.39 -12.12 -13.79
N GLU A 103 0.14 -11.93 -15.09
CA GLU A 103 1.09 -12.09 -16.19
C GLU A 103 1.71 -13.49 -16.34
N ARG A 104 1.13 -14.50 -15.67
CA ARG A 104 1.62 -15.87 -15.71
C ARG A 104 0.51 -16.90 -15.65
N PHE A 105 0.75 -18.00 -16.33
CA PHE A 105 -0.14 -19.15 -16.33
C PHE A 105 0.06 -19.95 -15.04
N ILE A 106 -1.05 -20.22 -14.36
CA ILE A 106 -1.13 -21.08 -13.18
C ILE A 106 -2.17 -22.17 -13.41
N ASP A 107 -2.13 -23.20 -12.58
CA ASP A 107 -3.12 -24.27 -12.60
C ASP A 107 -4.53 -23.70 -12.36
N ARG A 108 -5.52 -24.34 -13.00
CA ARG A 108 -6.94 -24.01 -12.92
C ARG A 108 -7.47 -23.90 -11.48
N GLU A 109 -7.11 -24.84 -10.61
CA GLU A 109 -7.58 -24.87 -9.23
C GLU A 109 -7.01 -23.68 -8.44
N ALA A 110 -5.69 -23.46 -8.51
CA ALA A 110 -5.03 -22.30 -7.94
C ALA A 110 -5.62 -20.99 -8.47
N PHE A 111 -5.94 -20.91 -9.76
CA PHE A 111 -6.59 -19.75 -10.37
C PHE A 111 -7.98 -19.49 -9.78
N GLN A 112 -8.81 -20.52 -9.63
CA GLN A 112 -10.15 -20.41 -9.04
C GLN A 112 -10.08 -19.98 -7.57
N ILE A 113 -9.17 -20.57 -6.79
CA ILE A 113 -8.93 -20.20 -5.38
C ILE A 113 -8.50 -18.73 -5.31
N MET A 114 -7.54 -18.32 -6.14
CA MET A 114 -7.05 -16.95 -6.20
C MET A 114 -8.19 -15.97 -6.53
N LEU A 115 -8.97 -16.23 -7.58
CA LEU A 115 -10.11 -15.38 -7.92
C LEU A 115 -11.11 -15.29 -6.77
N THR A 116 -11.46 -16.42 -6.15
CA THR A 116 -12.45 -16.47 -5.09
C THR A 116 -12.01 -15.69 -3.86
N ALA A 117 -10.76 -15.88 -3.43
CA ALA A 117 -10.23 -15.31 -2.18
C ALA A 117 -9.71 -13.87 -2.32
N CYS A 118 -9.19 -13.47 -3.49
CA CYS A 118 -8.41 -12.24 -3.63
C CYS A 118 -9.11 -11.13 -4.42
N PHE A 119 -10.37 -11.33 -4.84
CA PHE A 119 -11.12 -10.36 -5.62
C PHE A 119 -12.50 -10.11 -5.02
N VAL A 120 -12.94 -8.84 -5.06
CA VAL A 120 -14.30 -8.44 -4.68
C VAL A 120 -15.31 -9.10 -5.65
N ASP A 121 -16.46 -9.52 -5.12
CA ASP A 121 -17.51 -10.13 -5.92
C ASP A 121 -18.12 -9.15 -6.91
N ASN A 122 -18.11 -9.53 -8.19
CA ASN A 122 -18.78 -8.82 -9.28
C ASN A 122 -19.16 -9.81 -10.40
N PRO A 123 -19.97 -9.37 -11.40
CA PRO A 123 -20.42 -10.24 -12.49
C PRO A 123 -19.27 -10.87 -13.30
N ASP A 124 -18.20 -10.11 -13.54
CA ASP A 124 -17.05 -10.57 -14.33
C ASP A 124 -16.21 -11.62 -13.60
N LYS A 125 -16.06 -11.52 -12.27
CA LYS A 125 -15.47 -12.57 -11.43
C LYS A 125 -16.30 -13.84 -11.52
N ALA A 126 -17.62 -13.74 -11.39
CA ALA A 126 -18.52 -14.89 -11.49
C ALA A 126 -18.46 -15.54 -12.88
N PHE A 127 -18.37 -14.72 -13.94
CA PHE A 127 -18.15 -15.20 -15.31
C PHE A 127 -16.81 -15.93 -15.44
N ALA A 128 -15.71 -15.34 -14.96
CA ALA A 128 -14.38 -15.93 -15.04
C ALA A 128 -14.32 -17.30 -14.33
N ILE A 129 -14.85 -17.39 -13.10
CA ILE A 129 -14.94 -18.65 -12.36
C ILE A 129 -15.74 -19.67 -13.16
N LYS A 130 -16.94 -19.29 -13.66
CA LYS A 130 -17.79 -20.20 -14.43
C LYS A 130 -17.10 -20.72 -15.69
N VAL A 131 -16.42 -19.87 -16.46
CA VAL A 131 -15.69 -20.28 -17.66
C VAL A 131 -14.58 -21.26 -17.28
N VAL A 132 -13.73 -20.87 -16.33
CA VAL A 132 -12.57 -21.67 -15.92
C VAL A 132 -13.00 -23.03 -15.37
N SER A 133 -14.08 -23.12 -14.59
CA SER A 133 -14.59 -24.39 -14.05
C SER A 133 -15.17 -25.33 -15.10
N ASN A 134 -15.69 -24.79 -16.20
CA ASN A 134 -16.45 -25.58 -17.18
C ASN A 134 -15.70 -25.87 -18.47
N VAL A 135 -14.53 -25.26 -18.70
CA VAL A 135 -13.71 -25.52 -19.90
C VAL A 135 -13.36 -27.00 -20.01
N VAL A 136 -13.65 -27.57 -21.18
CA VAL A 136 -13.31 -28.95 -21.51
C VAL A 136 -11.93 -28.96 -22.15
N GLU A 137 -10.99 -29.70 -21.55
CA GLU A 137 -9.73 -30.04 -22.19
C GLU A 137 -9.97 -31.14 -23.23
N ASP A 138 -10.62 -30.80 -24.33
CA ASP A 138 -10.73 -31.71 -25.46
C ASP A 138 -9.68 -31.31 -26.49
N GLN A 139 -8.70 -32.19 -26.74
CA GLN A 139 -7.60 -31.97 -27.70
C GLN A 139 -8.10 -31.73 -29.13
N SER A 140 -9.38 -32.03 -29.41
CA SER A 140 -10.05 -31.84 -30.69
C SER A 140 -10.81 -30.51 -30.85
N VAL A 141 -10.90 -29.68 -29.80
CA VAL A 141 -11.61 -28.40 -29.88
C VAL A 141 -10.65 -27.32 -30.38
N ALA A 142 -10.94 -26.80 -31.56
CA ALA A 142 -10.23 -25.67 -32.15
C ALA A 142 -10.29 -24.46 -31.21
N LYS A 143 -9.21 -24.20 -30.47
CA LYS A 143 -8.95 -22.88 -29.90
C LYS A 143 -8.62 -21.95 -31.05
N THR A 144 -9.56 -21.08 -31.42
CA THR A 144 -9.26 -19.94 -32.27
C THR A 144 -8.90 -18.78 -31.33
N ASP A 145 -7.63 -18.39 -31.38
CA ASP A 145 -7.12 -17.17 -30.75
C ASP A 145 -6.65 -16.26 -31.89
N ASP A 146 -7.36 -15.15 -32.10
CA ASP A 146 -7.02 -14.14 -33.11
C ASP A 146 -6.12 -13.04 -32.52
N GLY A 147 -5.57 -13.26 -31.33
CA GLY A 147 -4.78 -12.29 -30.57
C GLY A 147 -5.64 -11.29 -29.79
N LEU A 148 -6.96 -11.21 -30.05
CA LEU A 148 -7.87 -10.26 -29.43
C LEU A 148 -8.99 -10.94 -28.62
N SER A 149 -9.47 -12.09 -29.08
CA SER A 149 -10.57 -12.86 -28.50
C SER A 149 -10.20 -14.33 -28.42
N GLN A 150 -10.74 -15.02 -27.42
CA GLN A 150 -10.56 -16.46 -27.25
C GLN A 150 -11.91 -17.15 -27.21
N ARG A 151 -12.08 -18.18 -28.05
CA ARG A 151 -13.25 -19.06 -28.02
C ARG A 151 -12.88 -20.40 -27.41
N VAL A 152 -13.68 -20.86 -26.45
CA VAL A 152 -13.48 -22.14 -25.75
C VAL A 152 -14.77 -22.95 -25.71
N VAL A 153 -14.68 -24.29 -25.75
CA VAL A 153 -15.83 -25.16 -25.51
C VAL A 153 -15.90 -25.50 -24.03
N ALA A 154 -17.09 -25.36 -23.45
CA ALA A 154 -17.33 -25.63 -22.04
C ALA A 154 -18.46 -26.65 -21.85
N LYS A 155 -18.43 -27.45 -20.79
CA LYS A 155 -19.53 -28.37 -20.41
C LYS A 155 -20.44 -27.72 -19.38
N THR A 156 -21.69 -28.15 -19.30
CA THR A 156 -22.57 -27.80 -18.18
C THR A 156 -23.35 -29.06 -17.80
N GLY A 157 -22.90 -29.72 -16.73
CA GLY A 157 -23.36 -31.07 -16.37
C GLY A 157 -22.81 -32.13 -17.32
N VAL A 158 -23.68 -33.02 -17.81
CA VAL A 158 -23.30 -34.16 -18.70
C VAL A 158 -23.25 -33.74 -20.19
N ALA A 159 -23.77 -32.56 -20.53
CA ALA A 159 -23.83 -32.05 -21.90
C ALA A 159 -22.76 -30.98 -22.16
N ALA A 160 -22.13 -31.03 -23.34
CA ALA A 160 -21.29 -29.92 -23.81
C ALA A 160 -22.17 -28.71 -24.10
N MET A 161 -21.89 -27.57 -23.46
CA MET A 161 -22.35 -26.30 -24.00
C MET A 161 -21.51 -25.99 -25.24
N GLY A 162 -22.13 -25.34 -26.22
CA GLY A 162 -21.42 -24.86 -27.40
C GLY A 162 -20.30 -23.85 -27.06
N ASN A 163 -19.66 -23.32 -28.10
CA ASN A 163 -18.57 -22.34 -27.97
C ASN A 163 -18.96 -21.17 -27.05
N ILE A 164 -18.23 -21.01 -25.94
CA ILE A 164 -18.26 -19.81 -25.10
C ILE A 164 -17.21 -18.83 -25.64
N GLU A 165 -17.65 -17.61 -25.90
CA GLU A 165 -16.78 -16.50 -26.26
C GLU A 165 -16.32 -15.78 -24.98
N ILE A 166 -15.01 -15.71 -24.78
CA ILE A 166 -14.42 -14.94 -23.68
C ILE A 166 -14.37 -13.48 -24.11
N PRO A 167 -14.95 -12.54 -23.33
CA PRO A 167 -14.83 -11.12 -23.60
C PRO A 167 -13.37 -10.71 -23.72
N LYS A 168 -13.10 -9.69 -24.55
CA LYS A 168 -11.75 -9.15 -24.72
C LYS A 168 -11.11 -8.78 -23.38
N THR A 169 -11.87 -8.10 -22.52
CA THR A 169 -11.46 -7.72 -21.18
C THR A 169 -12.54 -8.04 -20.16
N LEU A 170 -12.12 -8.37 -18.95
CA LEU A 170 -12.95 -8.50 -17.76
C LEU A 170 -12.59 -7.38 -16.78
N ASN A 171 -13.58 -6.70 -16.23
CA ASN A 171 -13.37 -5.71 -15.19
C ASN A 171 -13.42 -6.40 -13.84
N LEU A 172 -12.28 -6.48 -13.16
CA LEU A 172 -12.14 -7.16 -11.86
C LEU A 172 -11.62 -6.18 -10.81
N LYS A 173 -11.92 -6.48 -9.54
CA LYS A 173 -11.54 -5.66 -8.38
C LYS A 173 -10.65 -6.49 -7.43
N PRO A 174 -9.35 -6.61 -7.69
CA PRO A 174 -8.42 -7.30 -6.79
C PRO A 174 -8.26 -6.54 -5.46
N PHE A 175 -8.04 -7.27 -4.36
CA PHE A 175 -7.62 -6.68 -3.09
C PHE A 175 -6.15 -6.26 -3.16
N ARG A 176 -5.90 -5.00 -3.50
CA ARG A 176 -4.54 -4.44 -3.70
C ARG A 176 -4.34 -3.07 -3.05
N THR A 177 -5.31 -2.60 -2.27
CA THR A 177 -5.19 -1.44 -1.38
C THR A 177 -5.82 -1.75 -0.01
N PHE A 178 -5.89 -0.77 0.88
CA PHE A 178 -6.51 -0.90 2.20
C PHE A 178 -7.94 -1.44 2.08
N ALA A 179 -8.31 -2.40 2.91
CA ALA A 179 -9.62 -3.04 2.85
C ALA A 179 -10.77 -2.09 3.26
N GLU A 180 -10.43 -0.99 3.93
CA GLU A 180 -11.36 0.05 4.39
C GLU A 180 -11.90 0.92 3.25
N VAL A 181 -11.23 0.92 2.09
CA VAL A 181 -11.65 1.69 0.91
C VAL A 181 -12.14 0.79 -0.22
N SER A 182 -12.91 1.36 -1.14
CA SER A 182 -13.34 0.64 -2.34
C SER A 182 -12.13 0.19 -3.16
N GLN A 183 -12.05 -1.10 -3.46
CA GLN A 183 -10.99 -1.63 -4.31
C GLN A 183 -11.14 -1.11 -5.74
N PRO A 184 -10.07 -0.55 -6.34
CA PRO A 184 -10.14 0.03 -7.69
C PRO A 184 -10.39 -1.08 -8.71
N GLU A 185 -11.26 -0.80 -9.67
CA GLU A 185 -11.53 -1.68 -10.80
C GLU A 185 -10.42 -1.58 -11.85
N SER A 186 -10.03 -2.72 -12.41
CA SER A 186 -9.11 -2.81 -13.56
C SER A 186 -9.63 -3.74 -14.61
N SER A 187 -9.26 -3.47 -15.86
CA SER A 187 -9.48 -4.37 -16.97
C SER A 187 -8.38 -5.42 -17.05
N PHE A 188 -8.76 -6.68 -17.26
CA PHE A 188 -7.87 -7.82 -17.39
C PHE A 188 -8.19 -8.64 -18.64
N LEU A 189 -7.17 -9.19 -19.30
CA LEU A 189 -7.32 -10.23 -20.31
C LEU A 189 -7.30 -11.60 -19.62
N LEU A 190 -8.38 -12.36 -19.73
CA LEU A 190 -8.41 -13.76 -19.30
C LEU A 190 -7.89 -14.65 -20.43
N ARG A 191 -6.88 -15.47 -20.15
CA ARG A 191 -6.32 -16.42 -21.13
C ARG A 191 -6.26 -17.83 -20.58
N LEU A 192 -6.70 -18.79 -21.41
CA LEU A 192 -6.68 -20.21 -21.09
C LEU A 192 -5.75 -20.97 -22.03
N LYS A 193 -4.82 -21.76 -21.49
CA LYS A 193 -3.90 -22.64 -22.24
C LYS A 193 -4.29 -24.10 -22.12
N GLU A 194 -3.68 -24.95 -22.94
CA GLU A 194 -3.79 -26.40 -22.81
C GLU A 194 -3.19 -26.86 -21.47
N GLY A 195 -3.61 -28.03 -20.98
CA GLY A 195 -3.18 -28.56 -19.68
C GLY A 195 -3.79 -27.83 -18.48
N GLY A 196 -4.98 -27.26 -18.63
CA GLY A 196 -5.73 -26.68 -17.52
C GLY A 196 -5.10 -25.43 -16.93
N LEU A 197 -4.43 -24.61 -17.76
CA LEU A 197 -3.74 -23.42 -17.30
C LEU A 197 -4.55 -22.16 -17.58
N ALA A 198 -4.61 -21.25 -16.60
CA ALA A 198 -5.30 -19.96 -16.70
C ALA A 198 -4.39 -18.81 -16.23
N ALA A 199 -4.62 -17.63 -16.79
CA ALA A 199 -3.87 -16.41 -16.47
C ALA A 199 -4.76 -15.16 -16.62
N LEU A 200 -4.47 -14.15 -15.79
CA LEU A 200 -4.95 -12.77 -15.96
C LEU A 200 -3.77 -11.90 -16.37
N PHE A 201 -3.98 -11.07 -17.40
CA PHE A 201 -3.03 -10.05 -17.83
C PHE A 201 -3.66 -8.67 -17.62
N GLU A 202 -2.98 -7.75 -16.94
CA GLU A 202 -3.45 -6.38 -16.72
C GLU A 202 -3.54 -5.63 -18.06
N ALA A 203 -4.66 -4.92 -18.26
CA ALA A 203 -4.98 -4.22 -19.49
C ALA A 203 -5.40 -2.76 -19.26
N ASP A 204 -5.08 -2.21 -18.09
CA ASP A 204 -5.48 -0.85 -17.67
C ASP A 204 -4.32 0.16 -17.65
N GLY A 205 -3.09 -0.28 -17.94
CA GLY A 205 -1.91 0.57 -17.96
C GLY A 205 -1.51 1.16 -16.61
N GLY A 206 -1.93 0.55 -15.48
CA GLY A 206 -1.62 1.05 -14.13
C GLY A 206 -2.50 2.21 -13.68
N ALA A 207 -3.53 2.58 -14.44
CA ALA A 207 -4.45 3.67 -14.09
C ALA A 207 -5.14 3.47 -12.72
N TRP A 208 -5.23 2.21 -12.27
CA TRP A 208 -5.81 1.88 -10.97
C TRP A 208 -5.06 2.46 -9.78
N GLU A 209 -3.76 2.74 -9.89
CA GLU A 209 -2.95 3.22 -8.76
C GLU A 209 -3.45 4.59 -8.29
N LEU A 210 -3.67 5.51 -9.22
CA LEU A 210 -4.22 6.84 -8.93
C LEU A 210 -5.64 6.74 -8.34
N ASN A 211 -6.48 5.85 -8.87
CA ASN A 211 -7.81 5.61 -8.32
C ASN A 211 -7.75 5.07 -6.89
N ALA A 212 -6.77 4.22 -6.58
CA ALA A 212 -6.57 3.70 -5.23
C ALA A 212 -6.15 4.81 -4.27
N MET A 213 -5.20 5.65 -4.69
CA MET A 213 -4.69 6.76 -3.89
C MET A 213 -5.80 7.77 -3.61
N ALA A 214 -6.60 8.14 -4.62
CA ALA A 214 -7.77 8.99 -4.46
C ALA A 214 -8.81 8.38 -3.51
N ASN A 215 -9.06 7.07 -3.58
CA ASN A 215 -9.99 6.40 -2.65
C ASN A 215 -9.49 6.47 -1.19
N ILE A 216 -8.18 6.31 -0.98
CA ILE A 216 -7.56 6.44 0.35
C ILE A 216 -7.66 7.90 0.83
N ALA A 217 -7.32 8.86 -0.02
CA ALA A 217 -7.39 10.29 0.29
C ALA A 217 -8.80 10.69 0.70
N ASN A 218 -9.82 10.34 -0.10
CA ASN A 218 -11.23 10.60 0.21
C ASN A 218 -11.63 10.00 1.57
N TYR A 219 -11.25 8.75 1.85
CA TYR A 219 -11.54 8.12 3.16
C TYR A 219 -10.92 8.91 4.32
N LEU A 220 -9.67 9.36 4.16
CA LEU A 220 -8.96 10.12 5.20
C LEU A 220 -9.53 11.53 5.35
N GLU A 221 -9.90 12.18 4.25
CA GLU A 221 -10.55 13.50 4.26
C GLU A 221 -11.90 13.47 4.96
N GLU A 222 -12.72 12.45 4.68
CA GLU A 222 -14.00 12.23 5.37
C GLU A 222 -13.80 11.94 6.86
N ALA A 223 -12.84 11.07 7.20
CA ALA A 223 -12.60 10.66 8.58
C ALA A 223 -11.94 11.76 9.46
N LEU A 224 -11.19 12.68 8.84
CA LEU A 224 -10.44 13.76 9.49
C LEU A 224 -10.99 15.16 9.15
N GLU A 225 -12.24 15.24 8.66
CA GLU A 225 -12.88 16.48 8.21
C GLU A 225 -12.74 17.61 9.24
N LYS A 226 -13.00 17.31 10.53
CA LYS A 226 -12.92 18.29 11.62
C LYS A 226 -11.51 18.82 11.84
N GLU A 227 -10.52 17.96 11.76
CA GLU A 227 -9.11 18.31 11.91
C GLU A 227 -8.58 19.12 10.72
N ILE A 228 -9.09 18.83 9.51
CA ILE A 228 -8.80 19.58 8.29
C ILE A 228 -9.44 20.98 8.35
N GLU A 229 -10.71 21.08 8.73
CA GLU A 229 -11.40 22.37 8.93
C GLU A 229 -10.71 23.24 9.99
N ALA A 230 -10.20 22.61 11.05
CA ALA A 230 -9.40 23.29 12.08
C ALA A 230 -7.99 23.69 11.60
N GLY A 231 -7.59 23.32 10.38
CA GLY A 231 -6.27 23.58 9.80
C GLY A 231 -5.14 22.85 10.52
N LYS A 232 -5.45 21.77 11.23
CA LYS A 232 -4.50 20.90 11.95
C LYS A 232 -3.96 19.79 11.07
N VAL A 233 -4.75 19.32 10.11
CA VAL A 233 -4.38 18.23 9.22
C VAL A 233 -4.47 18.68 7.77
N ILE A 234 -3.55 18.20 6.95
CA ILE A 234 -3.60 18.29 5.49
C ILE A 234 -3.41 16.88 4.94
N VAL A 235 -4.25 16.46 4.00
CA VAL A 235 -4.10 15.20 3.27
C VAL A 235 -3.52 15.52 1.89
N ILE A 236 -2.55 14.72 1.43
CA ILE A 236 -1.97 14.80 0.09
C ILE A 236 -1.82 13.39 -0.51
N ASP A 237 -2.02 13.26 -1.81
CA ASP A 237 -1.80 12.07 -2.63
C ASP A 237 -0.92 12.37 -3.86
#